data_AF-A0A9E6AUU1-F1
#
_entry.id   AF-A0A9E6AUU1-F1
#
_cell.length_a   1.000
_cell.length_b   1.000
_cell.length_c   1.000
_cell.angle_alpha   90.00
_cell.angle_beta   90.00
_cell.angle_gamma   90.00
#
_symmetry.space_group_name_H-M   'P 1'
#
loop_
_entity.id
_entity.type
_entity.pdbx_description
1 polymer ?
#
loop_
_entity_poly.entity_id
_entity_poly.type
_entity_poly.pdbx_seq_one_letter_code
_entity_poly.pdbx_strand_id
1 'polypeptide(L)'
;MTPRWRYTTAGWLSVAFCWLAVACHSGPTPEQCELLLDRYTELLVKQENPKVGDPELRTRKEAARSLAATDPSFEFSSCQRRVSRRQYECAMAAPTVDTVERCLL
;
A
#
# COMPACT_ATOMS: atom_id res chain seq x y z
N MET A 1 -32.26 26.01 23.29
CA MET A 1 -33.58 25.38 23.05
C MET A 1 -33.83 25.38 21.54
N THR A 2 -33.70 24.22 20.88
CA THR A 2 -34.35 23.94 19.58
C THR A 2 -35.87 23.80 19.81
N PRO A 3 -36.79 23.73 18.80
CA PRO A 3 -36.62 23.42 17.37
C PRO A 3 -37.54 24.20 16.40
N ARG A 4 -37.32 24.13 15.08
CA ARG A 4 -38.41 23.84 14.09
C ARG A 4 -37.83 23.58 12.70
N TRP A 5 -37.69 22.30 12.39
CA TRP A 5 -37.56 21.82 11.02
C TRP A 5 -38.83 22.15 10.24
N ARG A 6 -38.69 22.79 9.07
CA ARG A 6 -39.66 22.72 7.97
C ARG A 6 -38.90 22.41 6.69
N TYR A 7 -38.85 21.12 6.41
CA TYR A 7 -38.56 20.55 5.12
C TYR A 7 -39.51 21.15 4.07
N THR A 8 -38.97 21.88 3.10
CA THR A 8 -39.62 22.16 1.82
C THR A 8 -39.26 21.04 0.86
N THR A 9 -40.25 20.21 0.57
CA THR A 9 -40.22 19.19 -0.47
C THR A 9 -40.40 19.82 -1.86
N ALA A 10 -39.94 19.06 -2.86
CA ALA A 10 -40.37 19.08 -4.26
C ALA A 10 -39.73 20.14 -5.17
N GLY A 11 -38.88 19.64 -6.07
CA GLY A 11 -38.77 20.20 -7.42
C GLY A 11 -37.38 20.15 -8.00
N TRP A 12 -37.23 19.28 -9.01
CA TRP A 12 -36.19 19.24 -10.05
C TRP A 12 -35.08 18.20 -9.82
N LEU A 13 -35.20 17.03 -10.43
CA LEU A 13 -34.83 16.76 -11.83
C LEU A 13 -33.31 16.88 -12.05
N SER A 14 -32.69 15.71 -12.11
CA SER A 14 -31.76 15.30 -13.16
C SER A 14 -30.52 16.18 -13.39
N VAL A 15 -29.35 15.67 -13.02
CA VAL A 15 -28.31 15.17 -13.96
C VAL A 15 -26.98 15.03 -13.21
N ALA A 16 -26.29 13.90 -13.48
CA ALA A 16 -24.88 13.65 -13.21
C ALA A 16 -24.48 13.20 -11.79
N PHE A 17 -25.14 12.14 -11.35
CA PHE A 17 -24.44 10.96 -10.84
C PHE A 17 -23.48 10.41 -11.93
N CYS A 18 -22.27 10.95 -12.06
CA CYS A 18 -21.17 10.33 -12.84
C CYS A 18 -19.82 11.05 -12.69
N TRP A 19 -19.41 11.36 -11.46
CA TRP A 19 -17.97 11.44 -11.16
C TRP A 19 -17.56 10.17 -10.40
N LEU A 20 -17.88 9.03 -11.02
CA LEU A 20 -16.99 7.88 -10.95
C LEU A 20 -15.69 8.36 -11.60
N ALA A 21 -14.82 8.96 -10.79
CA ALA A 21 -13.41 8.99 -11.12
C ALA A 21 -13.03 7.52 -11.30
N VAL A 22 -12.99 7.11 -12.56
CA VAL A 22 -12.27 5.94 -13.04
C VAL A 22 -10.84 6.21 -12.61
N ALA A 23 -10.52 5.81 -11.38
CA ALA A 23 -9.16 5.64 -10.95
C ALA A 23 -8.62 4.56 -11.87
N CYS A 24 -7.94 4.97 -12.93
CA CYS A 24 -7.09 4.10 -13.72
C CYS A 24 -6.28 3.28 -12.73
N HIS A 25 -6.63 2.00 -12.62
CA HIS A 25 -6.06 1.08 -11.67
C HIS A 25 -4.71 0.62 -12.22
N SER A 26 -3.76 1.56 -12.34
CA SER A 26 -2.38 1.22 -12.61
C SER A 26 -1.83 0.56 -11.35
N GLY A 27 -1.28 -0.64 -11.51
CA GLY A 27 -0.51 -1.30 -10.46
C GLY A 27 0.67 -0.43 -9.98
N PRO A 28 1.36 -0.84 -8.92
CA PRO A 28 2.52 -0.12 -8.43
C PRO A 28 3.60 0.00 -9.51
N THR A 29 4.33 1.12 -9.52
CA THR A 29 5.50 1.32 -10.39
C THR A 29 6.68 0.46 -9.92
N PRO A 30 7.74 0.26 -10.73
CA PRO A 30 8.93 -0.48 -10.28
C PRO A 30 9.49 0.05 -8.97
N GLU A 31 9.58 1.37 -8.83
CA GLU A 31 10.11 2.04 -7.64
C GLU A 31 9.20 1.82 -6.43
N GLN A 32 7.88 1.77 -6.64
CA GLN A 32 6.93 1.46 -5.57
C GLN A 32 7.07 0.00 -5.10
N CYS A 33 7.36 -0.94 -6.00
CA CYS A 33 7.67 -2.30 -5.63
C CYS A 33 8.96 -2.37 -4.78
N GLU A 34 10.01 -1.63 -5.13
CA GLU A 34 11.21 -1.56 -4.28
C GLU A 34 10.91 -0.97 -2.90
N LEU A 35 10.08 0.08 -2.83
CA LEU A 35 9.66 0.67 -1.56
C LEU A 35 8.84 -0.31 -0.71
N LEU A 36 8.01 -1.15 -1.34
CA LEU A 36 7.28 -2.20 -0.65
C LEU A 36 8.23 -3.24 -0.03
N LEU A 37 9.27 -3.66 -0.77
CA LEU A 37 10.31 -4.54 -0.25
C LEU A 37 11.00 -3.92 0.95
N ASP A 38 11.46 -2.67 0.81
CA ASP A 38 12.13 -1.95 1.87
C ASP A 38 11.27 -1.84 3.13
N ARG A 39 9.97 -1.57 2.97
CA ARG A 39 9.02 -1.51 4.07
C ARG A 39 8.87 -2.86 4.77
N TYR A 40 8.72 -3.94 4.00
CA TYR A 40 8.61 -5.30 4.53
C TYR A 40 9.89 -5.68 5.30
N THR A 41 11.07 -5.47 4.70
CA THR A 41 12.36 -5.74 5.34
C THR A 41 12.54 -4.92 6.62
N GLU A 42 12.14 -3.65 6.63
CA GLU A 42 12.21 -2.83 7.83
C GLU A 42 11.38 -3.37 8.97
N LEU A 43 10.12 -3.75 8.69
CA LEU A 43 9.24 -4.32 9.70
C LEU A 43 9.79 -5.64 10.23
N LEU A 44 10.33 -6.50 9.35
CA LEU A 44 10.92 -7.77 9.72
C LEU A 44 12.15 -7.58 10.63
N VAL A 45 13.09 -6.72 10.24
CA VAL A 45 14.30 -6.45 11.02
C VAL A 45 13.95 -5.81 12.37
N LYS A 46 12.99 -4.87 12.40
CA LYS A 46 12.53 -4.25 13.65
C LYS A 46 11.78 -5.22 14.56
N GLN A 47 11.11 -6.23 14.00
CA GLN A 47 10.47 -7.28 14.77
C GLN A 47 11.51 -8.17 15.48
N GLU A 48 12.63 -8.48 14.82
CA GLU A 48 13.73 -9.24 15.40
C GLU A 48 14.59 -8.41 16.37
N ASN A 49 14.92 -7.19 15.97
CA ASN A 49 15.73 -6.24 16.74
C ASN A 49 15.10 -4.83 16.71
N PRO A 50 14.26 -4.49 17.70
CA PRO A 50 13.61 -3.18 17.79
C PRO A 50 14.59 -1.99 17.93
N LYS A 51 15.84 -2.25 18.31
CA LYS A 51 16.89 -1.23 18.51
C LYS A 51 17.88 -1.16 17.35
N VAL A 52 17.59 -1.79 16.21
CA VAL A 52 18.44 -1.74 15.02
C VAL A 52 18.74 -0.29 14.64
N GLY A 53 20.00 0.01 14.37
CA GLY A 53 20.41 1.33 13.89
C GLY A 53 20.13 1.51 12.40
N ASP A 54 19.91 2.75 11.97
CA ASP A 54 19.73 3.12 10.57
C ASP A 54 20.79 2.57 9.60
N PRO A 55 22.12 2.57 9.91
CA PRO A 55 23.11 2.03 8.98
C PRO A 55 22.94 0.52 8.75
N GLU A 56 22.62 -0.25 9.80
CA GLU A 56 22.38 -1.69 9.67
C GLU A 56 21.08 -1.95 8.89
N LEU A 57 20.02 -1.19 9.18
CA LEU A 57 18.75 -1.31 8.46
C LEU A 57 18.93 -1.03 6.97
N ARG A 58 19.72 -0.02 6.60
CA ARG A 58 20.03 0.28 5.19
C ARG A 58 20.75 -0.89 4.52
N THR A 59 21.77 -1.46 5.17
CA THR A 59 22.48 -2.64 4.66
C THR A 59 21.54 -3.83 4.47
N ARG A 60 20.59 -4.04 5.39
CA ARG A 60 19.57 -5.10 5.25
C ARG A 60 18.63 -4.87 4.07
N LYS A 61 18.19 -3.63 3.85
CA LYS A 61 17.35 -3.26 2.69
C LYS A 61 18.09 -3.45 1.36
N GLU A 62 19.35 -3.01 1.29
CA GLU A 62 20.20 -3.22 0.12
C GLU A 62 20.40 -4.70 -0.19
N ALA A 63 20.71 -5.51 0.83
CA ALA A 63 20.83 -6.95 0.68
C ALA A 63 19.53 -7.60 0.20
N ALA A 64 18.38 -7.18 0.75
CA ALA A 64 17.07 -7.67 0.32
C ALA A 64 16.80 -7.34 -1.16
N ARG A 65 17.12 -6.11 -1.61
CA ARG A 65 17.00 -5.73 -3.03
C ARG A 65 17.91 -6.54 -3.94
N SER A 66 19.17 -6.75 -3.54
CA SER A 66 20.10 -7.57 -4.32
C SER A 66 19.62 -9.02 -4.44
N LEU A 67 19.12 -9.60 -3.34
CA LEU A 67 18.54 -10.95 -3.36
C LEU A 67 17.32 -11.02 -4.28
N ALA A 68 16.41 -10.06 -4.16
CA ALA A 68 15.22 -9.98 -5.00
C ALA A 68 15.52 -9.79 -6.49
N ALA A 69 16.64 -9.15 -6.83
CA ALA A 69 17.08 -9.01 -8.21
C ALA A 69 17.64 -10.32 -8.80
N THR A 70 18.22 -11.18 -7.96
CA THR A 70 18.86 -12.44 -8.39
C THR A 70 17.96 -13.66 -8.31
N ASP A 71 16.95 -13.64 -7.44
CA ASP A 71 16.04 -14.75 -7.26
C ASP A 71 14.82 -14.59 -8.20
N PRO A 72 14.68 -15.41 -9.25
CA PRO A 72 13.55 -15.35 -10.17
C PRO A 72 12.22 -15.72 -9.51
N SER A 73 12.26 -16.34 -8.32
CA SER A 73 11.10 -16.63 -7.47
C SER A 73 10.70 -15.42 -6.64
N PHE A 74 11.61 -14.45 -6.42
CA PHE A 74 11.30 -13.20 -5.76
C PHE A 74 10.49 -12.33 -6.72
N GLU A 75 9.21 -12.26 -6.41
CA GLU A 75 8.17 -11.66 -7.22
C GLU A 75 8.20 -10.13 -7.32
N PHE A 76 9.31 -9.45 -7.06
CA PHE A 76 9.35 -8.00 -7.25
C PHE A 76 9.30 -7.60 -8.72
N SER A 77 9.79 -8.45 -9.63
CA SER A 77 9.56 -8.30 -11.07
C SER A 77 8.08 -8.52 -11.46
N SER A 78 7.36 -9.36 -10.72
CA SER A 78 5.91 -9.60 -10.90
C SER A 78 5.03 -8.74 -9.98
N CYS A 79 5.60 -7.93 -9.09
CA CYS A 79 4.86 -7.10 -8.13
C CYS A 79 3.93 -6.12 -8.87
N GLN A 80 4.38 -5.52 -9.96
CA GLN A 80 3.53 -4.65 -10.78
C GLN A 80 2.33 -5.36 -11.41
N ARG A 81 2.43 -6.69 -11.61
CA ARG A 81 1.38 -7.53 -12.20
C ARG A 81 0.49 -8.18 -11.14
N ARG A 82 1.01 -8.44 -9.94
CA ARG A 82 0.33 -9.22 -8.89
C ARG A 82 -0.20 -8.38 -7.74
N VAL A 83 0.43 -7.24 -7.47
CA VAL A 83 0.01 -6.33 -6.41
C VAL A 83 -0.87 -5.27 -7.04
N SER A 84 -2.12 -5.20 -6.61
CA SER A 84 -3.01 -4.10 -6.96
C SER A 84 -2.60 -2.81 -6.25
N ARG A 85 -3.02 -1.66 -6.77
CA ARG A 85 -2.77 -0.36 -6.11
C ARG A 85 -3.30 -0.33 -4.67
N ARG A 86 -4.46 -0.96 -4.42
CA ARG A 86 -5.07 -1.03 -3.08
C ARG A 86 -4.27 -1.90 -2.11
N GLN A 87 -3.78 -3.06 -2.58
CA GLN A 87 -2.94 -3.94 -1.77
C GLN A 87 -1.61 -3.25 -1.41
N TYR A 88 -1.01 -2.52 -2.37
CA TYR A 88 0.15 -1.69 -2.10
C TYR A 88 -0.12 -0.65 -1.00
N GLU A 89 -1.19 0.12 -1.12
CA GLU A 89 -1.55 1.14 -0.12
C GLU A 89 -1.84 0.54 1.26
N CYS A 90 -2.53 -0.61 1.31
CA CYS A 90 -2.76 -1.38 2.54
C CYS A 90 -1.44 -1.80 3.18
N ALA A 91 -0.54 -2.41 2.39
CA ALA A 91 0.74 -2.90 2.86
C ALA A 91 1.67 -1.77 3.34
N MET A 92 1.67 -0.62 2.66
CA MET A 92 2.47 0.53 3.08
C MET A 92 1.98 1.15 4.39
N ALA A 93 0.67 1.10 4.67
CA ALA A 93 0.09 1.56 5.93
C ALA A 93 0.18 0.53 7.06
N ALA A 94 0.58 -0.71 6.76
CA ALA A 94 0.60 -1.80 7.73
C ALA A 94 1.64 -1.56 8.85
N PRO A 95 1.29 -1.81 10.12
CA PRO A 95 2.19 -1.63 11.25
C PRO A 95 3.11 -2.84 11.51
N THR A 96 2.77 -4.03 10.98
CA THR A 96 3.48 -5.29 11.25
C THR A 96 3.65 -6.10 9.96
N VAL A 97 4.62 -7.01 9.95
CA VAL A 97 4.89 -7.94 8.84
C VAL A 97 3.64 -8.76 8.51
N ASP A 98 2.99 -9.34 9.52
CA ASP A 98 1.75 -10.11 9.34
C ASP A 98 0.61 -9.27 8.71
N THR A 99 0.52 -7.99 9.04
CA THR A 99 -0.50 -7.12 8.42
C THR A 99 -0.13 -6.80 6.96
N VAL A 100 1.15 -6.65 6.63
CA VAL A 100 1.62 -6.54 5.25
C VAL A 100 1.22 -7.78 4.45
N GLU A 101 1.50 -8.98 4.99
CA GLU A 101 1.18 -10.24 4.31
C GLU A 101 -0.32 -10.38 4.08
N ARG A 102 -1.15 -10.07 5.09
CA ARG A 102 -2.62 -10.04 4.93
C ARG A 102 -3.11 -9.04 3.88
N CYS A 103 -2.39 -7.95 3.64
CA CYS A 103 -2.72 -7.00 2.58
C CYS A 103 -2.35 -7.50 1.17
N LEU A 104 -1.45 -8.49 1.03
CA LEU A 104 -0.94 -8.96 -0.25
C LEU A 104 -1.55 -10.30 -0.71
N LEU A 105 -2.38 -10.92 0.13
CA LEU A 105 -3.25 -12.05 -0.21
C LEU A 105 -4.46 -11.59 -1.04
#